data_AF-A0A0S8G4S9-F1
#
_entry.id   AF-A0A0S8G4S9-F1
#
_cell.length_a   1.000
_cell.length_b   1.000
_cell.length_c   1.000
_cell.angle_alpha   90.00
_cell.angle_beta   90.00
_cell.angle_gamma   90.00
#
_symmetry.space_group_name_H-M   'P 1'
#
loop_
_entity.id
_entity.type
_entity.pdbx_description
1 polymer ?
#
loop_
_entity_poly.entity_id
_entity_poly.type
_entity_poly.pdbx_seq_one_letter_code
_entity_poly.pdbx_strand_id
1 'polypeptide(L)' 'MKALSALLLFFCVTSFAQEIGARYLVITHDNFYNAVMPLAEWKHKKGLPTKVVKLSQIGSSASQIRTYIQTAYNT' A
#
# COMPACT_ATOMS: atom_id res chain seq x y z
N MET A 1 5.44 25.01 32.16
CA MET A 1 5.31 23.54 32.34
C MET A 1 4.16 22.90 31.56
N LYS A 2 3.10 23.63 31.15
CA LYS A 2 1.98 23.08 30.35
C LYS A 2 2.29 22.93 28.84
N ALA A 3 3.16 23.78 28.29
CA ALA A 3 3.54 23.75 26.88
C ALA A 3 4.44 22.56 26.49
N LEU A 4 5.26 22.05 27.42
CA LEU A 4 6.16 20.91 27.16
C LEU A 4 5.38 19.57 27.10
N SER A 5 4.29 19.44 27.87
CA SER A 5 3.37 18.30 27.82
C SER A 5 2.52 18.28 26.54
N ALA A 6 2.08 19.45 26.06
CA ALA A 6 1.37 19.56 24.78
C ALA A 6 2.27 19.24 23.58
N LEU A 7 3.56 19.62 23.64
CA LEU A 7 4.55 19.32 22.61
C LEU A 7 4.90 17.81 22.55
N LEU A 8 4.96 17.14 23.70
CA LEU A 8 5.18 15.69 23.81
C LEU A 8 3.98 14.87 23.29
N LEU A 9 2.76 15.34 23.52
CA LEU A 9 1.55 14.75 22.92
C LEU A 9 1.50 14.96 21.41
N PHE A 10 1.97 16.10 20.90
CA PHE A 10 2.01 16.37 19.45
C PHE A 10 3.05 15.52 18.72
N PHE A 11 4.20 15.26 19.35
CA PHE A 11 5.27 14.42 18.79
C PHE A 11 4.92 12.92 18.75
N CYS A 12 4.01 12.46 19.62
CA CYS A 12 3.56 11.07 19.65
C CYS A 12 2.63 10.73 18.47
N VAL A 13 1.82 11.69 18.00
CA VAL A 13 0.87 11.47 16.89
C VAL A 13 1.57 11.37 15.53
N THR A 14 2.71 12.06 15.35
CA THR A 14 3.43 12.07 14.07
C THR A 14 4.25 10.80 13.82
N SER A 15 4.61 10.03 14.86
CA SER A 15 5.37 8.77 14.69
C SER A 15 4.57 7.64 14.01
N PHE A 16 3.24 7.73 13.96
CA PHE A 16 2.40 6.76 13.26
C PHE A 16 2.17 7.07 11.78
N ALA A 17 2.77 8.15 11.25
CA ALA A 17 2.44 8.68 9.91
C ALA A 17 3.42 8.26 8.79
N GLN A 18 4.31 7.29 8.99
CA GLN A 18 5.09 6.76 7.86
C GLN A 18 4.34 5.62 7.16
N GLU A 19 3.35 5.97 6.33
CA GLU A 19 2.76 5.06 5.34
C GLU A 19 2.70 5.71 3.96
N ILE A 20 3.85 6.14 3.46
CA ILE A 20 3.97 6.58 2.07
C ILE A 20 4.44 5.35 1.28
N GLY A 21 3.49 4.61 0.70
CA GLY A 21 3.73 3.43 -0.14
C GLY A 21 2.67 2.32 -0.01
N ALA A 22 2.54 1.44 -1.02
CA ALA A 22 1.62 0.31 -0.95
C ALA A 22 2.12 -0.74 0.05
N ARG A 23 1.43 -0.91 1.20
CA ARG A 23 1.79 -1.94 2.19
C ARG A 23 1.51 -3.37 1.71
N TYR A 24 0.54 -3.52 0.82
CA TYR A 24 0.21 -4.79 0.19
C TYR A 24 -0.16 -4.58 -1.29
N LEU A 25 0.66 -5.09 -2.21
CA LEU A 25 0.46 -4.99 -3.64
C LEU A 25 0.07 -6.36 -4.23
N VAL A 26 -1.07 -6.42 -4.91
CA VAL A 26 -1.53 -7.59 -5.66
C VAL A 26 -1.44 -7.27 -7.14
N ILE A 27 -0.58 -7.99 -7.86
CA ILE A 27 -0.47 -7.95 -9.32
C ILE A 27 -1.15 -9.19 -9.86
N THR A 28 -2.18 -9.01 -10.71
CA THR A 28 -3.00 -10.11 -11.20
C THR A 28 -3.24 -10.03 -12.70
N HIS A 29 -3.45 -11.18 -13.34
CA HIS A 29 -4.03 -11.20 -14.69
C HIS A 29 -5.49 -10.72 -14.63
N ASP A 30 -5.97 -10.06 -15.69
CA ASP A 30 -7.32 -9.47 -15.77
C ASP A 30 -8.43 -10.47 -15.45
N ASN A 31 -8.33 -11.70 -15.96
CA ASN A 31 -9.30 -12.78 -15.71
C ASN A 31 -9.44 -13.14 -14.22
N PHE A 32 -8.42 -12.91 -13.41
CA PHE A 32 -8.44 -13.23 -11.97
C PHE A 32 -8.75 -12.01 -11.09
N TYR A 33 -8.94 -10.83 -11.68
CA TYR A 33 -9.18 -9.59 -10.92
C TYR A 33 -10.34 -9.74 -9.93
N ASN A 34 -11.50 -10.20 -10.39
CA ASN A 34 -12.67 -10.39 -9.52
C ASN A 34 -12.44 -11.48 -8.45
N ALA A 35 -11.66 -12.52 -8.77
CA ALA A 35 -11.38 -13.60 -7.84
C ALA A 35 -10.45 -13.17 -6.69
N VAL A 36 -9.55 -12.20 -6.92
CA VAL A 36 -8.63 -11.70 -5.89
C VAL A 36 -9.22 -10.58 -5.03
N MET A 37 -10.32 -9.95 -5.45
CA MET A 37 -10.94 -8.83 -4.72
C MET A 37 -11.32 -9.17 -3.27
N PRO A 38 -11.96 -10.33 -2.95
CA PRO A 38 -12.32 -10.65 -1.56
C PRO A 38 -11.11 -10.73 -0.63
N LEU A 39 -9.98 -11.24 -1.13
CA LEU A 39 -8.71 -11.29 -0.39
C LEU A 39 -8.18 -9.87 -0.14
N ALA A 40 -8.18 -9.03 -1.17
CA ALA A 40 -7.70 -7.66 -1.08
C ALA A 40 -8.53 -6.83 -0.07
N GLU A 41 -9.85 -6.95 -0.13
CA GLU A 41 -10.77 -6.31 0.80
C GLU A 41 -10.54 -6.78 2.24
N TRP A 42 -10.34 -8.08 2.45
CA TRP A 42 -10.07 -8.61 3.78
C TRP A 42 -8.74 -8.10 4.35
N LYS A 43 -7.70 -8.00 3.53
CA LYS A 43 -6.41 -7.44 3.93
C LYS A 43 -6.55 -5.96 4.29
N HIS A 44 -7.30 -5.21 3.49
CA HIS A 44 -7.62 -3.81 3.79
C HIS A 44 -8.37 -3.66 5.11
N LYS A 45 -9.41 -4.47 5.35
CA LYS A 45 -10.17 -4.48 6.63
C LYS A 45 -9.31 -4.82 7.85
N LYS A 46 -8.22 -5.56 7.67
CA LYS A 46 -7.24 -5.89 8.72
C LYS A 46 -6.20 -4.78 8.97
N GLY A 47 -6.33 -3.62 8.32
CA GLY A 47 -5.37 -2.53 8.45
C GLY A 47 -4.13 -2.67 7.57
N LEU A 48 -4.21 -3.46 6.49
CA LEU A 48 -3.18 -3.50 5.44
C LEU A 48 -3.70 -2.81 4.17
N PRO A 49 -3.39 -1.52 3.96
CA PRO A 49 -3.70 -0.82 2.71
C PRO A 49 -3.27 -1.65 1.51
N THR A 50 -4.25 -2.10 0.74
CA THR A 50 -4.05 -3.05 -0.35
C THR A 50 -4.31 -2.36 -1.68
N LYS A 51 -3.38 -2.51 -2.62
CA LYS A 51 -3.52 -2.05 -3.99
C LYS A 51 -3.57 -3.25 -4.92
N VAL A 52 -4.59 -3.32 -5.77
CA VAL A 52 -4.73 -4.36 -6.80
C VAL A 52 -4.51 -3.72 -8.16
N VAL A 53 -3.63 -4.33 -8.97
CA VAL A 53 -3.35 -3.88 -10.34
C VAL A 53 -3.34 -5.04 -11.31
N LYS A 54 -3.73 -4.75 -12.55
CA LYS A 54 -3.82 -5.75 -13.61
C LYS A 54 -2.58 -5.72 -14.51
N LEU A 55 -2.19 -6.87 -15.04
CA LEU A 55 -1.10 -6.95 -16.02
C LEU A 55 -1.38 -6.11 -17.28
N SER A 56 -2.65 -5.97 -17.69
CA SER A 56 -3.04 -5.06 -18.79
C SER A 56 -2.72 -3.58 -18.53
N GLN A 57 -2.57 -3.18 -17.26
CA GLN A 57 -2.31 -1.79 -16.87
C GLN A 57 -0.81 -1.50 -16.73
N ILE A 58 -0.03 -2.48 -16.27
CA ILE A 58 1.39 -2.28 -15.92
C ILE A 58 2.37 -2.93 -16.91
N GLY A 59 1.87 -3.81 -17.78
CA GLY A 59 2.67 -4.67 -18.66
C GLY A 59 2.86 -6.08 -18.10
N SER A 60 3.06 -7.05 -19.00
CA SER A 60 3.16 -8.48 -18.66
C SER A 60 4.58 -9.04 -18.67
N SER A 61 5.59 -8.24 -19.08
CA SER A 61 6.98 -8.68 -19.04
C SER A 61 7.56 -8.61 -17.62
N ALA A 62 8.51 -9.49 -17.32
CA ALA A 62 9.19 -9.51 -16.02
C ALA A 62 9.87 -8.17 -15.68
N SER A 63 10.43 -7.48 -16.68
CA SER A 63 11.03 -6.16 -16.51
C SER A 63 10.00 -5.12 -16.11
N GLN A 64 8.84 -5.08 -16.78
CA GLN A 64 7.78 -4.12 -16.48
C GLN A 64 7.21 -4.33 -15.07
N ILE A 65 6.97 -5.59 -14.69
CA ILE A 65 6.49 -5.96 -13.35
C ILE A 65 7.49 -5.52 -12.28
N ARG A 66 8.79 -5.77 -12.50
CA ARG A 66 9.85 -5.36 -11.57
C ARG A 66 9.89 -3.84 -11.40
N THR A 67 9.88 -3.10 -12.51
CA THR A 67 9.85 -1.63 -12.48
C THR A 67 8.63 -1.13 -11.72
N TYR A 68 7.46 -1.70 -11.97
CA TYR A 68 6.23 -1.31 -11.27
C TYR A 68 6.32 -1.55 -9.76
N ILE A 69 6.82 -2.70 -9.32
CA ILE A 69 7.02 -3.01 -7.90
C ILE A 69 7.97 -1.99 -7.27
N GLN A 70 9.10 -1.69 -7.91
CA GLN A 70 10.05 -0.70 -7.39
C GLN A 70 9.41 0.68 -7.25
N THR A 71 8.67 1.14 -8.26
CA THR A 71 7.95 2.41 -8.19
C THR A 71 6.91 2.40 -7.05
N ALA A 72 6.12 1.35 -6.92
CA ALA A 72 5.03 1.26 -5.93
C ALA A 72 5.49 1.30 -4.46
N TYR A 73 6.76 0.98 -4.19
CA TYR A 73 7.36 1.04 -2.85
C TYR A 73 8.24 2.26 -2.61
N ASN A 74 8.73 2.91 -3.68
CA ASN A 74 9.58 4.09 -3.58
C ASN A 74 8.78 5.42 -3.53
N THR A 75 7.46 5.37 -3.77
CA THR A 75 6.51 6.50 -3.76
C THR A 75 5.33 6.21 -2.87
#